data_AF-A0A2J4PPT2-F1
#
_entry.id   AF-A0A2J4PPT2-F1
#
_cell.length_a   1.000
_cell.length_b   1.000
_cell.length_c   1.000
_cell.angle_alpha   90.00
_cell.angle_beta   90.00
_cell.angle_gamma   90.00
#
_symmetry.space_group_name_H-M   'P 1'
#
loop_
_entity.id
_entity.type
_entity.pdbx_description
1 polymer ?
#
loop_
_entity_poly.entity_id
_entity_poly.type
_entity_poly.pdbx_seq_one_letter_code
_entity_poly.pdbx_strand_id
1 'polypeptide(L)' 'MNCLTRIRQRYPMLAASDKKLADFILAQPDQTRHLSSQQLAGEAGVSQSSVVKFAQKMGFKGFPALKLALSEA' A
#
# COMPACT_ATOMS: atom_id res chain seq x y z
N MET A 1 -15.76 0.67 3.53
CA MET A 1 -15.12 -0.01 2.39
C MET A 1 -13.77 -0.52 2.84
N ASN A 2 -13.52 -1.83 2.81
CA ASN A 2 -12.26 -2.43 3.26
C ASN A 2 -11.08 -1.91 2.41
N CYS A 3 -9.95 -1.57 3.05
CA CYS A 3 -8.73 -1.07 2.41
C CYS A 3 -8.27 -1.96 1.25
N LEU A 4 -8.29 -3.28 1.45
CA LEU A 4 -7.88 -4.27 0.45
C LEU A 4 -8.81 -4.25 -0.78
N THR A 5 -10.11 -4.12 -0.57
CA THR A 5 -11.09 -3.98 -1.66
C THR A 5 -10.82 -2.73 -2.50
N ARG A 6 -10.48 -1.61 -1.86
CA ARG A 6 -10.14 -0.36 -2.55
C ARG A 6 -8.89 -0.51 -3.42
N ILE A 7 -7.86 -1.20 -2.92
CA ILE A 7 -6.63 -1.47 -3.67
C ILE A 7 -6.95 -2.35 -4.89
N ARG A 8 -7.70 -3.44 -4.72
CA ARG A 8 -8.10 -4.33 -5.83
C ARG A 8 -8.89 -3.59 -6.92
N GLN A 9 -9.83 -2.74 -6.55
CA GLN A 9 -10.63 -1.97 -7.51
C GLN A 9 -9.80 -0.98 -8.32
N ARG A 10 -8.80 -0.34 -7.70
CA ARG A 10 -7.92 0.63 -8.38
C ARG A 10 -6.78 -0.02 -9.15
N TYR A 11 -6.44 -1.27 -8.83
CA TYR A 11 -5.32 -2.02 -9.40
C TYR A 11 -5.17 -1.92 -10.93
N PRO A 12 -6.24 -2.05 -11.75
CA PRO A 12 -6.10 -2.01 -13.20
C PRO A 12 -5.53 -0.69 -13.73
N MET A 13 -5.77 0.42 -13.01
CA MET A 13 -5.37 1.78 -13.41
C MET A 13 -4.03 2.22 -12.80
N LEU A 14 -3.36 1.34 -12.03
CA LEU A 14 -2.11 1.68 -11.35
C LEU A 14 -0.92 1.70 -12.32
N ALA A 15 -0.01 2.64 -12.09
CA ALA A 15 1.30 2.65 -12.74
C ALA A 15 2.17 1.50 -12.21
N ALA A 16 3.24 1.13 -12.92
CA ALA A 16 4.09 -0.01 -12.57
C ALA A 16 4.58 0.01 -11.11
N SER A 17 5.05 1.15 -10.60
CA SER A 17 5.52 1.26 -9.21
C SER A 17 4.39 1.14 -8.19
N ASP A 18 3.19 1.60 -8.52
CA ASP A 18 2.02 1.46 -7.64
C ASP A 18 1.50 0.01 -7.67
N LYS A 19 1.61 -0.69 -8.81
CA LYS A 19 1.28 -2.13 -8.92
C LYS A 19 2.18 -2.97 -8.04
N LYS A 20 3.50 -2.73 -8.03
CA LYS A 20 4.42 -3.44 -7.11
C LYS A 20 4.00 -3.33 -5.64
N LEU A 21 3.58 -2.14 -5.21
CA LEU A 21 3.08 -1.92 -3.86
C LEU A 21 1.75 -2.64 -3.64
N ALA A 22 0.81 -2.54 -4.58
CA ALA A 22 -0.47 -3.22 -4.48
C ALA A 22 -0.29 -4.75 -4.45
N ASP A 23 0.59 -5.31 -5.27
CA ASP A 23 0.92 -6.74 -5.32
C ASP A 23 1.43 -7.22 -3.96
N PHE A 24 2.41 -6.53 -3.39
CA PHE A 24 2.95 -6.87 -2.07
C PHE A 24 1.86 -6.79 -0.98
N ILE A 25 1.11 -5.69 -0.93
CA ILE A 25 0.09 -5.47 0.11
C ILE A 25 -1.05 -6.49 -0.01
N LEU A 26 -1.47 -6.85 -1.22
CA LEU A 26 -2.54 -7.81 -1.46
C LEU A 26 -2.09 -9.26 -1.20
N ALA A 27 -0.82 -9.57 -1.44
CA ALA A 27 -0.24 -10.88 -1.16
C ALA A 27 0.07 -11.08 0.33
N GLN A 28 0.51 -10.02 1.03
CA GLN A 28 1.00 -10.08 2.41
C GLN A 28 0.45 -8.92 3.27
N PRO A 29 -0.89 -8.84 3.49
CA PRO A 29 -1.50 -7.76 4.26
C PRO A 29 -1.09 -7.78 5.73
N ASP A 30 -1.05 -8.97 6.37
CA ASP A 30 -0.59 -9.15 7.75
C ASP A 30 0.86 -8.71 7.94
N GLN A 31 1.75 -9.00 6.98
CA GLN A 31 3.13 -8.53 7.06
C GLN A 31 3.21 -7.02 6.90
N THR A 32 2.47 -6.46 5.93
CA THR A 32 2.44 -5.02 5.64
C THR A 32 2.08 -4.19 6.87
N ARG A 33 1.13 -4.63 7.70
CA ARG A 33 0.76 -3.93 8.95
C ARG A 33 1.85 -3.96 10.04
N HIS A 34 2.96 -4.66 9.84
CA HIS A 34 4.12 -4.62 10.73
C HIS A 34 5.30 -3.81 10.15
N LEU A 35 5.32 -3.55 8.84
CA LEU A 35 6.40 -2.81 8.19
C LEU A 35 6.33 -1.29 8.41
N SER A 36 7.49 -0.64 8.43
CA SER A 36 7.62 0.80 8.19
C SER A 36 7.51 1.12 6.69
N SER A 37 7.33 2.40 6.34
CA SER A 37 7.28 2.81 4.92
C SER A 37 8.58 2.53 4.18
N GLN A 38 9.72 2.60 4.86
CA GLN A 38 11.03 2.29 4.29
C GLN A 38 11.20 0.78 4.05
N GLN A 39 10.74 -0.06 4.99
CA GLN A 39 10.78 -1.51 4.82
C GLN A 39 9.87 -1.97 3.69
N LEU A 40 8.62 -1.48 3.65
CA LEU A 40 7.70 -1.79 2.54
C LEU A 40 8.27 -1.35 1.18
N ALA A 41 8.96 -0.20 1.13
CA ALA A 41 9.62 0.25 -0.08
C ALA A 41 10.71 -0.73 -0.54
N GLY A 42 11.52 -1.24 0.39
CA GLY A 42 12.52 -2.27 0.11
C GLY A 42 11.90 -3.55 -0.42
N GLU A 43 10.91 -4.10 0.29
CA GLU A 43 10.24 -5.35 -0.08
C GLU A 43 9.53 -5.25 -1.45
N ALA A 44 8.89 -4.11 -1.73
CA ALA A 44 8.21 -3.88 -3.00
C ALA A 44 9.14 -3.38 -4.13
N GLY A 45 10.42 -3.13 -3.86
CA GLY A 45 11.38 -2.63 -4.86
C GLY A 45 11.01 -1.26 -5.43
N VAL A 46 10.61 -0.33 -4.55
CA VAL A 46 10.23 1.07 -4.88
C VAL A 46 10.88 2.05 -3.92
N SER A 47 10.70 3.35 -4.15
CA SER A 47 11.16 4.38 -3.20
C SER A 47 10.20 4.53 -2.00
N GLN A 48 10.70 4.96 -0.84
CA GLN A 48 9.86 5.31 0.31
C GLN A 48 8.82 6.39 -0.06
N SER A 49 9.20 7.36 -0.89
CA SER A 49 8.29 8.39 -1.41
C SER A 49 7.15 7.79 -2.25
N SER A 50 7.42 6.71 -3.00
CA SER A 50 6.38 5.97 -3.73
C SER A 50 5.36 5.35 -2.80
N VAL A 51 5.79 4.81 -1.65
CA VAL A 51 4.87 4.27 -0.62
C VAL A 51 3.92 5.35 -0.09
N VAL A 52 4.45 6.52 0.24
CA VAL A 52 3.64 7.65 0.74
C VAL A 52 2.67 8.13 -0.33
N LYS A 53 3.13 8.31 -1.57
CA LYS A 53 2.29 8.71 -2.70
C LYS A 53 1.22 7.67 -3.03
N PHE A 54 1.54 6.39 -2.93
CA PHE A 54 0.57 5.31 -3.11
C PHE A 54 -0.55 5.39 -2.08
N ALA A 55 -0.21 5.57 -0.79
CA ALA A 55 -1.21 5.74 0.26
C ALA A 55 -2.13 6.94 -0.02
N GLN A 56 -1.55 8.07 -0.46
CA GLN A 56 -2.30 9.27 -0.86
C GLN A 56 -3.20 9.04 -2.07
N LYS A 57 -2.71 8.34 -3.10
CA LYS A 57 -3.50 7.91 -4.26
C LYS A 57 -4.63 6.96 -3.86
N MET A 58 -4.44 6.16 -2.81
CA MET A 58 -5.49 5.33 -2.20
C MET A 58 -6.38 6.12 -1.25
N GLY A 59 -6.28 7.46 -1.21
CA GLY A 59 -7.16 8.35 -0.46
C GLY A 59 -6.87 8.44 1.04
N PHE A 60 -5.67 8.06 1.47
CA PHE A 60 -5.22 8.19 2.85
C PHE A 60 -4.31 9.41 3.01
N LYS A 61 -4.18 9.95 4.22
CA LYS A 61 -3.29 11.10 4.48
C LYS A 61 -1.79 10.76 4.30
N GLY A 62 -1.44 9.47 4.32
CA GLY A 62 -0.10 8.94 4.16
C GLY A 62 -0.03 7.47 4.55
N PHE A 63 1.17 6.89 4.55
CA PHE A 63 1.36 5.47 4.86
C PHE A 63 0.83 5.05 6.25
N PRO A 64 1.01 5.82 7.34
CA PRO A 64 0.46 5.44 8.64
C PRO A 64 -1.07 5.25 8.63
N ALA A 65 -1.80 6.09 7.89
CA ALA A 65 -3.25 5.98 7.75
C ALA A 65 -3.68 4.78 6.90
N LEU A 66 -2.94 4.47 5.82
CA LEU A 66 -3.13 3.23 5.06
C LEU A 66 -2.91 2.00 5.96
N LYS A 67 -1.83 2.01 6.75
CA LYS A 67 -1.45 0.92 7.66
C LYS A 67 -2.51 0.67 8.72
N LEU A 68 -3.08 1.72 9.32
CA LEU A 68 -4.20 1.61 10.25
C LEU A 68 -5.42 0.97 9.58
N ALA A 69 -5.78 1.44 8.38
CA ALA A 69 -6.90 0.89 7.63
C ALA A 69 -6.71 -0.56 7.15
N LEU A 70 -5.45 -1.05 7.07
CA LEU A 70 -5.14 -2.45 6.83
C LEU A 70 -5.27 -3.30 8.11
N SER A 71 -5.06 -2.72 9.29
CA SER A 71 -5.21 -3.42 10.57
C SER A 71 -6.67 -3.56 11.02
N GLU A 72 -7.55 -2.69 10.54
CA GLU A 72 -9.00 -2.68 10.81
C GLU A 72 -9.82 -3.50 9.78
N ALA A 73 -9.14 -4.10 8.81
CA ALA A 73 -9.72 -4.73 7.61
C ALA A 73 -9.89 -6.25 7.71
#